data_AF-A0A1V6D8V8-F1
#
_entry.id   AF-A0A1V6D8V8-F1
#
_cell.length_a   1.000
_cell.length_b   1.000
_cell.length_c   1.000
_cell.angle_alpha   90.00
_cell.angle_beta   90.00
_cell.angle_gamma   90.00
#
_symmetry.space_group_name_H-M   'P 1'
#
loop_
_entity.id
_entity.type
_entity.pdbx_description
1 polymer ?
#
loop_
_entity_poly.entity_id
_entity_poly.type
_entity_poly.pdbx_seq_one_letter_code
_entity_poly.pdbx_strand_id
1 'polypeptide(L)'
;MSPQEDLPADEDPLLCHRCGCMLTPGEGSFYVVRIEAFADPTPPAIDLDDREGQTSVSDEIERLIDQMKGMSERELMDQVHRRLTIHLCGPCYRRWIEDPAKK
;
A
#
# COMPACT_ATOMS: atom_id res chain seq x y z
N MET A 1 3.97 -36.36 31.93
CA MET A 1 5.40 -35.97 31.89
C MET A 1 5.97 -36.74 30.71
N SER A 2 6.25 -36.15 29.55
CA SER A 2 6.75 -34.79 29.30
C SER A 2 6.21 -34.28 27.95
N PRO A 3 6.26 -32.95 27.72
CA PRO A 3 5.58 -32.26 26.63
C PRO A 3 6.28 -32.54 25.29
N GLN A 4 5.50 -32.80 24.24
CA GLN A 4 6.00 -32.66 22.89
C GLN A 4 6.06 -31.15 22.62
N GLU A 5 7.28 -30.61 22.59
CA GLU A 5 7.53 -29.21 22.26
C GLU A 5 7.03 -28.95 20.83
N ASP A 6 5.94 -28.20 20.71
CA ASP A 6 5.48 -27.56 19.48
C ASP A 6 6.65 -26.80 18.84
N LEU A 7 7.21 -27.32 17.75
CA LEU A 7 8.06 -26.55 16.86
C LEU A 7 7.20 -25.47 16.18
N PRO A 8 7.47 -24.17 16.36
CA PRO A 8 6.74 -23.17 15.61
C PRO A 8 7.31 -23.07 14.19
N ALA A 9 6.48 -23.50 13.25
CA ALA A 9 6.14 -22.87 11.98
C ALA A 9 7.28 -22.54 10.99
N ASP A 10 7.19 -23.21 9.83
CA ASP A 10 7.49 -22.68 8.50
C ASP A 10 8.69 -21.73 8.38
N GLU A 11 9.89 -22.30 8.29
CA GLU A 11 11.07 -21.60 7.80
C GLU A 11 11.03 -21.49 6.26
N ASP A 12 10.02 -20.81 5.72
CA ASP A 12 10.14 -20.29 4.36
C ASP A 12 11.37 -19.36 4.33
N PRO A 13 12.30 -19.54 3.39
CA PRO A 13 13.53 -18.77 3.37
C PRO A 13 13.19 -17.28 3.22
N LEU A 14 13.54 -16.49 4.24
CA LEU A 14 13.31 -15.06 4.20
C LEU A 14 14.30 -14.44 3.22
N LEU A 15 13.82 -13.88 2.12
CA LEU A 15 14.68 -13.32 1.07
C LEU A 15 14.67 -11.79 1.10
N CYS A 16 15.84 -11.20 0.86
CA CYS A 16 15.94 -9.77 0.62
C CYS A 16 15.17 -9.42 -0.66
N HIS A 17 14.22 -8.50 -0.55
CA HIS A 17 13.35 -8.12 -1.66
C HIS A 17 14.10 -7.50 -2.86
N ARG A 18 15.33 -7.02 -2.64
CA ARG A 18 16.15 -6.36 -3.67
C ARG A 18 17.18 -7.26 -4.33
N CYS A 19 18.02 -7.93 -3.53
CA CYS A 19 19.10 -8.77 -4.06
C CYS A 19 18.81 -10.28 -3.99
N GLY A 20 17.71 -10.69 -3.36
CA GLY A 20 17.35 -12.11 -3.21
C GLY A 20 18.24 -12.88 -2.25
N CYS A 21 19.11 -12.23 -1.46
CA CYS A 21 19.93 -12.95 -0.48
C CYS A 21 19.06 -13.52 0.65
N MET A 22 19.42 -14.70 1.13
CA MET A 22 18.78 -15.30 2.30
C MET A 22 19.06 -14.46 3.55
N LEU A 23 18.04 -14.29 4.37
CA LEU A 23 18.04 -13.52 5.61
C LEU A 23 17.73 -14.49 6.75
N THR A 24 18.48 -14.38 7.84
CA THR A 24 18.34 -15.26 9.01
C THR A 24 17.62 -14.49 10.12
N PRO A 25 16.37 -14.84 10.47
CA PRO A 25 15.68 -14.32 11.66
C PRO A 25 16.51 -14.52 12.94
N GLY A 26 16.47 -13.55 13.85
CA GLY A 26 17.13 -13.65 15.16
C GLY A 26 18.57 -13.10 15.23
N GLU A 27 19.28 -12.97 14.11
CA GLU A 27 20.64 -12.41 14.09
C GLU A 27 20.70 -10.88 14.07
N GLY A 28 19.57 -10.20 13.83
CA GLY A 28 19.51 -8.75 13.68
C GLY A 28 20.18 -8.22 12.40
N SER A 29 20.37 -9.08 11.39
CA SER A 29 21.14 -8.81 10.18
C SER A 29 20.32 -8.18 9.03
N PHE A 30 19.02 -7.97 9.23
CA PHE A 30 18.12 -7.40 8.22
C PHE A 30 17.08 -6.44 8.82
N TYR A 31 16.49 -5.65 7.93
CA TYR A 31 15.49 -4.65 8.23
C TYR A 31 14.13 -5.10 7.72
N VAL A 32 13.11 -4.94 8.56
CA VAL A 32 11.70 -5.09 8.19
C VAL A 32 11.16 -3.72 7.86
N VAL A 33 10.80 -3.50 6.59
CA VAL A 33 10.23 -2.23 6.12
C VAL A 33 8.73 -2.42 5.89
N ARG A 34 7.93 -1.60 6.59
CA ARG A 34 6.47 -1.56 6.44
C ARG A 34 6.09 -0.29 5.70
N ILE A 35 5.47 -0.45 4.55
CA ILE A 35 5.01 0.64 3.69
C ILE A 35 3.50 0.66 3.75
N GLU A 36 2.94 1.80 4.11
CA GLU A 36 1.50 2.04 4.20
C GLU A 36 1.16 3.22 3.28
N ALA A 37 0.23 3.00 2.36
CA ALA A 37 -0.25 4.01 1.42
C ALA A 37 -1.76 4.18 1.61
N PHE A 38 -2.20 5.44 1.66
CA PHE A 38 -3.59 5.84 1.77
C PHE A 38 -3.92 6.72 0.56
N ALA A 39 -5.07 6.49 -0.08
CA ALA A 39 -5.57 7.47 -1.02
C ALA A 39 -6.06 8.71 -0.27
N ASP A 40 -5.83 9.87 -0.85
CA ASP A 40 -6.41 11.13 -0.37
C ASP A 40 -7.95 11.03 -0.49
N PRO A 41 -8.70 11.13 0.62
CA PRO A 41 -10.16 11.09 0.60
C PRO A 41 -10.79 12.45 0.25
N THR A 42 -9.99 13.48 -0.03
CA THR A 42 -10.47 14.84 -0.30
C THR A 42 -11.24 14.86 -1.63
N PRO A 43 -12.53 15.20 -1.62
CA PRO A 43 -13.30 15.31 -2.85
C PRO A 43 -12.73 16.43 -3.73
N PRO A 44 -12.81 16.30 -5.06
CA PRO A 44 -12.36 17.35 -5.97
C PRO A 44 -13.08 18.67 -5.64
N ALA A 45 -12.33 19.78 -5.63
CA ALA A 45 -12.90 21.10 -5.41
C ALA A 45 -13.84 21.44 -6.58
N ILE A 46 -15.10 21.73 -6.26
CA ILE A 46 -16.08 22.24 -7.22
C ILE A 46 -16.02 23.77 -7.09
N ASP A 47 -15.47 24.45 -8.10
CA ASP A 47 -15.47 25.92 -8.16
C ASP A 47 -16.91 26.40 -8.45
N LEU A 48 -17.55 27.01 -7.45
CA LEU A 48 -18.93 27.50 -7.53
C LEU A 48 -19.03 28.92 -8.15
N ASP A 49 -17.96 29.42 -8.76
CA ASP A 49 -17.93 30.76 -9.38
C ASP A 49 -18.38 30.76 -10.86
N ASP A 50 -18.89 29.65 -11.39
CA ASP A 50 -19.59 29.62 -12.69
C ASP A 50 -21.02 30.19 -12.54
N ARG A 51 -21.10 31.51 -12.33
CA ARG A 51 -22.36 32.26 -12.20
C ARG A 51 -23.13 32.46 -13.51
N GLU A 52 -22.77 31.80 -14.62
CA GLU A 52 -23.43 31.99 -15.92
C GLU A 52 -23.81 30.71 -16.68
N GLY A 53 -23.78 29.54 -16.04
CA GLY A 53 -24.17 28.29 -16.71
C GLY A 53 -25.24 27.53 -15.92
N GLN A 54 -26.49 27.61 -16.34
CA GLN A 54 -27.60 26.76 -15.87
C GLN A 54 -27.42 25.30 -16.34
N THR A 55 -26.31 24.67 -15.99
CA THR A 55 -26.26 23.20 -15.85
C THR A 55 -26.47 22.96 -14.38
N SER A 56 -27.57 22.28 -14.03
CA SER A 56 -27.97 22.18 -12.65
C SER A 56 -26.87 21.45 -11.88
N VAL A 57 -26.55 21.90 -10.67
CA VAL A 57 -25.64 21.18 -9.77
C VAL A 57 -26.03 19.70 -9.66
N SER A 58 -27.31 19.38 -9.86
CA SER A 58 -27.85 18.03 -9.97
C SER A 58 -27.31 17.24 -11.17
N ASP A 59 -27.17 17.84 -12.35
CA ASP A 59 -26.61 17.18 -13.55
C ASP A 59 -25.12 16.86 -13.37
N GLU A 60 -24.37 17.77 -12.73
CA GLU A 60 -22.94 17.58 -12.43
C GLU A 60 -22.75 16.47 -11.37
N ILE A 61 -23.60 16.45 -10.34
CA ILE A 61 -23.66 15.38 -9.33
C ILE A 61 -24.02 14.05 -10.00
N GLU A 62 -24.99 14.03 -10.91
CA GLU A 62 -25.44 12.80 -11.58
C GLU A 62 -24.35 12.26 -12.51
N ARG A 63 -23.60 13.14 -13.20
CA ARG A 63 -22.42 12.77 -13.98
C ARG A 63 -21.29 12.20 -13.12
N LEU A 64 -21.00 12.81 -11.96
CA LEU A 64 -20.01 12.30 -11.01
C LEU A 64 -20.43 10.93 -10.44
N ILE A 65 -21.71 10.77 -10.09
CA ILE A 65 -22.28 9.50 -9.64
C ILE A 65 -22.18 8.44 -10.75
N ASP A 66 -22.44 8.78 -12.00
CA ASP A 66 -22.35 7.85 -13.13
C ASP A 66 -20.90 7.40 -13.41
N GLN A 67 -19.93 8.31 -13.30
CA GLN A 67 -18.50 7.98 -13.36
C GLN A 67 -18.07 7.03 -12.24
N MET A 68 -18.67 7.16 -11.05
CA MET A 68 -18.38 6.30 -9.90
C MET A 68 -19.12 4.94 -9.95
N LYS A 69 -20.29 4.87 -10.59
CA LYS A 69 -21.08 3.63 -10.75
C LYS A 69 -20.39 2.56 -11.61
N GLY A 70 -19.44 2.97 -12.47
CA GLY A 70 -18.65 2.05 -13.30
C GLY A 70 -17.46 1.41 -12.58
N MET A 71 -17.13 1.86 -11.37
CA MET A 71 -16.04 1.32 -10.56
C MET A 71 -16.59 0.29 -9.59
N SER A 72 -16.09 -0.94 -9.62
CA SER A 72 -16.54 -1.97 -8.69
C SER A 72 -16.16 -1.60 -7.25
N GLU A 73 -17.04 -1.90 -6.30
CA GLU A 73 -16.83 -1.65 -4.85
C GLU A 73 -15.49 -2.24 -4.35
N ARG A 74 -15.02 -3.30 -5.00
CA ARG A 74 -13.75 -4.00 -4.74
C ARG A 74 -12.52 -3.23 -5.28
N GLU A 75 -12.64 -2.57 -6.43
CA GLU A 75 -11.59 -1.70 -7.00
C GLU A 75 -11.52 -0.33 -6.31
N LEU A 76 -12.64 0.15 -5.75
CA LEU A 76 -12.67 1.36 -4.92
C LEU A 76 -11.98 1.10 -3.56
N MET A 77 -12.23 -0.06 -2.94
CA MET A 77 -11.65 -0.44 -1.64
C MET A 77 -10.13 -0.71 -1.73
N ASP A 78 -9.64 -1.32 -2.82
CA ASP A 78 -8.20 -1.59 -3.05
C ASP A 78 -7.37 -0.32 -3.33
N GLN A 79 -8.03 0.81 -3.55
CA GLN A 79 -7.41 2.13 -3.73
C GLN A 79 -7.26 2.90 -2.42
N VAL A 80 -7.99 2.54 -1.35
CA VAL A 80 -8.07 3.35 -0.12
C VAL A 80 -6.92 3.07 0.85
N HIS A 81 -6.41 1.84 0.89
CA HIS A 81 -5.33 1.49 1.82
C HIS A 81 -4.52 0.28 1.32
N ARG A 82 -3.21 0.45 1.15
CA ARG A 82 -2.30 -0.65 0.85
C ARG A 82 -1.19 -0.75 1.88
N ARG A 83 -0.98 -1.97 2.39
CA ARG A 83 0.13 -2.30 3.28
C ARG A 83 1.04 -3.34 2.64
N LEU A 84 2.32 -3.02 2.52
CA LEU A 84 3.37 -3.89 2.01
C LEU A 84 4.46 -4.04 3.07
N THR A 85 4.90 -5.28 3.30
CA THR A 85 6.06 -5.58 4.14
C THR A 85 7.16 -6.17 3.26
N ILE A 86 8.36 -5.57 3.29
CA ILE A 86 9.54 -6.09 2.61
C ILE A 86 10.68 -6.28 3.61
N HIS A 87 11.53 -7.27 3.32
CA HIS A 87 12.74 -7.55 4.08
C HIS A 87 13.95 -7.11 3.28
N LEU A 88 14.86 -6.36 3.90
CA LEU A 88 16.07 -5.84 3.25
C LEU A 88 17.30 -6.15 4.08
N CYS A 89 18.35 -6.69 3.44
CA CYS A 89 19.66 -6.79 4.10
C CYS A 89 20.23 -5.38 4.37
N GLY A 90 21.14 -5.27 5.35
CA GLY A 90 21.73 -3.98 5.72
C GLY A 90 22.29 -3.14 4.56
N PRO A 91 23.04 -3.72 3.59
CA PRO A 91 23.49 -2.99 2.41
C PRO A 91 22.36 -2.47 1.51
N CYS A 92 21.30 -3.28 1.31
CA CYS A 92 20.17 -2.88 0.47
C CYS A 92 19.30 -1.81 1.16
N TYR A 93 19.14 -1.90 2.48
CA TYR A 93 18.43 -0.91 3.29
C TYR A 93 19.06 0.48 3.17
N ARG A 94 20.40 0.59 3.27
CA ARG A 94 21.11 1.89 3.15
C ARG A 94 20.84 2.60 1.83
N ARG A 95 20.70 1.84 0.73
CA ARG A 95 20.36 2.41 -0.58
C ARG A 95 18.87 2.71 -0.71
N TRP A 96 18.03 1.90 -0.08
CA TRP A 96 16.58 2.03 -0.15
C TRP A 96 16.07 3.27 0.60
N ILE A 97 16.68 3.63 1.73
CA ILE A 97 16.28 4.83 2.48
C ILE A 97 16.57 6.14 1.72
N GLU A 98 17.60 6.13 0.86
CA GLU A 98 17.93 7.27 -0.01
C GLU A 98 17.02 7.34 -1.23
N ASP A 99 16.65 6.18 -1.79
CA ASP A 99 15.78 6.07 -2.97
C ASP A 99 14.90 4.80 -2.88
N PRO A 100 13.67 4.91 -2.33
CA PRO A 100 12.82 3.76 -2.05
C PRO A 100 12.12 3.18 -3.28
N ALA A 101 12.11 3.91 -4.40
CA ALA A 101 11.44 3.51 -5.65
C ALA A 101 12.39 2.81 -6.64
N LYS A 102 13.71 2.93 -6.45
CA LYS A 102 14.72 2.41 -7.37
C LYS A 102 15.05 0.94 -7.10
N LYS A 103 14.73 0.09 -8.07
CA LYS A 103 15.12 -1.34 -8.07
C LYS A 103 16.64 -1.48 -8.10
#